data_AF-A0A7C3Q021-F1
#
_entry.id   AF-A0A7C3Q021-F1
#
_cell.length_a   1.000
_cell.length_b   1.000
_cell.length_c   1.000
_cell.angle_alpha   90.00
_cell.angle_beta   90.00
_cell.angle_gamma   90.00
#
_symmetry.space_group_name_H-M   'P 1'
#
loop_
_entity.id
_entity.type
_entity.pdbx_description
1 polymer ?
#
loop_
_entity_poly.entity_id
_entity_poly.type
_entity_poly.pdbx_seq_one_letter_code
_entity_poly.pdbx_strand_id
1 'polypeptide(L)'
;MRIALSPYHLTSREPPAMAALLLAHQVVTLLPAPFDAPDSAGAQRAARRSPRYSDFMKSWAWSVPLWQRGVLVSQLQGDDAAHDMRELAQRLTSDERFLPLRPLMKHQLFDSEHDYLDAIGADLLKGGPDPGITVPLAAALDRFAARHQIFVARAAPTSVAQKAESKLARNVFAIAVPVLLQASADRLLFARDLLEPELLALRHAISAIAHASAHEMQDASESLSLAVAAYAQAFDREEAQLTEPDDDEVRVIIGPAVLSAVAMPSDAVLRSSLDAVALMARSKRPTTLGQPASLPVRSDEGDHAPVVSLIVRAMGAPPTSPRSRLVGWE
;
A
#
# COMPACT_ATOMS: atom_id res chain seq x y z
N MET A 1 -14.35 1.01 -7.62
CA MET A 1 -13.08 0.51 -7.06
C MET A 1 -12.34 1.60 -6.29
N ARG A 2 -12.08 1.40 -4.99
CA ARG A 2 -11.19 2.23 -4.16
C ARG A 2 -10.04 1.38 -3.64
N ILE A 3 -8.87 1.99 -3.43
CA ILE A 3 -7.66 1.27 -3.04
C ILE A 3 -6.99 1.97 -1.86
N ALA A 4 -6.73 1.25 -0.77
CA ALA A 4 -5.78 1.65 0.26
C ALA A 4 -4.35 1.40 -0.24
N LEU A 5 -3.49 2.40 -0.10
CA LEU A 5 -2.10 2.36 -0.55
C LEU A 5 -1.17 2.66 0.62
N SER A 6 -0.12 1.86 0.74
CA SER A 6 0.94 2.14 1.70
C SER A 6 1.70 3.43 1.33
N PRO A 7 1.92 4.36 2.27
CA PRO A 7 2.72 5.56 2.03
C PRO A 7 4.16 5.25 1.59
N TYR A 8 4.69 4.07 1.90
CA TYR A 8 6.00 3.64 1.40
C TYR A 8 6.01 3.56 -0.13
N HIS A 9 5.01 2.90 -0.73
CA HIS A 9 4.91 2.78 -2.20
C HIS A 9 4.71 4.14 -2.87
N LEU A 10 3.95 5.04 -2.25
CA LEU A 10 3.75 6.40 -2.76
C LEU A 10 5.04 7.21 -2.71
N THR A 11 5.80 7.09 -1.61
CA THR A 11 7.07 7.81 -1.42
C THR A 11 8.13 7.34 -2.42
N SER A 12 8.25 6.03 -2.64
CA SER A 12 9.21 5.45 -3.60
C SER A 12 8.70 5.42 -5.04
N ARG A 13 7.46 5.87 -5.30
CA ARG A 13 6.83 5.88 -6.64
C ARG A 13 6.86 4.50 -7.32
N GLU A 14 6.67 3.46 -6.53
CA GLU A 14 6.75 2.08 -7.01
C GLU A 14 5.54 1.68 -7.88
N PRO A 15 5.66 0.58 -8.67
CA PRO A 15 4.57 0.08 -9.51
C PRO A 15 3.20 -0.09 -8.80
N PRO A 16 3.10 -0.53 -7.53
CA PRO A 16 1.82 -0.58 -6.83
C PRO A 16 1.15 0.79 -6.68
N ALA A 17 1.95 1.84 -6.41
CA ALA A 17 1.43 3.21 -6.31
C ALA A 17 0.96 3.71 -7.68
N MET A 18 1.76 3.52 -8.72
CA MET A 18 1.39 3.99 -10.06
C MET A 18 0.16 3.28 -10.60
N ALA A 19 0.09 1.95 -10.45
CA ALA A 19 -1.09 1.19 -10.85
C ALA A 19 -2.33 1.59 -10.04
N ALA A 20 -2.21 1.80 -8.72
CA ALA A 20 -3.33 2.23 -7.90
C ALA A 20 -3.83 3.63 -8.31
N LEU A 21 -2.92 4.58 -8.51
CA LEU A 21 -3.25 5.96 -8.88
C LEU A 21 -3.85 6.08 -10.29
N LEU A 22 -3.48 5.20 -11.21
CA LEU A 22 -4.09 5.16 -12.55
C LEU A 22 -5.46 4.46 -12.52
N LEU A 23 -5.53 3.28 -11.92
CA LEU A 23 -6.67 2.38 -12.08
C LEU A 23 -7.81 2.64 -11.10
N ALA A 24 -7.53 3.07 -9.87
CA ALA A 24 -8.56 3.28 -8.86
C ALA A 24 -9.44 4.49 -9.20
N HIS A 25 -10.69 4.48 -8.75
CA HIS A 25 -11.45 5.73 -8.72
C HIS A 25 -10.84 6.71 -7.70
N GLN A 26 -10.47 6.19 -6.53
CA GLN A 26 -9.86 6.93 -5.44
C GLN A 26 -8.88 6.02 -4.68
N VAL A 27 -7.76 6.60 -4.26
CA VAL A 27 -6.70 5.98 -3.48
C VAL A 27 -6.67 6.63 -2.10
N VAL A 28 -6.72 5.81 -1.05
CA VAL A 28 -6.59 6.25 0.33
C VAL A 28 -5.20 5.90 0.82
N THR A 29 -4.47 6.84 1.40
CA THR A 29 -3.16 6.58 2.01
C THR A 29 -3.09 7.18 3.40
N LEU A 30 -2.32 6.56 4.28
CA LEU A 30 -2.01 7.17 5.58
C LEU A 30 -1.14 8.40 5.34
N LEU A 31 -1.66 9.58 5.69
CA LEU A 31 -0.89 10.82 5.73
C LEU A 31 -0.42 11.05 7.18
N PRO A 32 0.89 10.99 7.46
CA PRO A 32 1.40 11.33 8.78
C PRO A 32 1.05 12.79 9.10
N ALA A 33 0.28 12.99 10.16
CA ALA A 33 -0.21 14.30 10.58
C ALA A 33 -0.13 14.47 12.11
N PRO A 34 -0.09 15.71 12.61
CA PRO A 34 -0.20 16.04 14.03
C PRO A 34 -1.46 15.42 14.66
N PHE A 35 -1.39 15.04 15.94
CA PHE A 35 -2.49 14.37 16.63
C PHE A 35 -3.67 15.31 16.90
N ASP A 36 -3.37 16.52 17.37
CA ASP A 36 -4.38 17.49 17.83
C ASP A 36 -4.84 18.46 16.73
N ALA A 37 -4.08 18.52 15.62
CA ALA A 37 -4.37 19.41 14.51
C ALA A 37 -4.00 18.72 13.18
N PRO A 38 -4.79 17.74 12.71
CA PRO A 38 -4.53 17.01 11.47
C PRO A 38 -4.81 17.85 10.20
N ASP A 39 -4.97 19.17 10.34
CA ASP A 39 -5.25 20.08 9.24
C ASP A 39 -3.96 20.63 8.59
N SER A 40 -4.12 21.33 7.47
CA SER A 40 -3.00 21.95 6.75
C SER A 40 -2.18 22.90 7.64
N ALA A 41 -2.84 23.64 8.53
CA ALA A 41 -2.16 24.56 9.44
C ALA A 41 -1.29 23.82 10.47
N GLY A 42 -1.79 22.71 11.02
CA GLY A 42 -1.06 21.82 11.91
C GLY A 42 0.13 21.16 11.20
N ALA A 43 -0.09 20.61 10.00
CA ALA A 43 0.98 20.03 9.20
C ALA A 43 2.10 21.04 8.92
N GLN A 44 1.76 22.29 8.58
CA GLN A 44 2.76 23.36 8.39
C GLN A 44 3.52 23.69 9.68
N ARG A 45 2.84 23.77 10.82
CA ARG A 45 3.50 23.99 12.13
C ARG A 45 4.46 22.86 12.46
N ALA A 46 4.05 21.61 12.25
CA ALA A 46 4.87 20.44 12.49
C ALA A 46 6.08 20.38 11.54
N ALA A 47 5.91 20.69 10.25
CA ALA A 47 6.99 20.74 9.27
C ALA A 47 8.06 21.80 9.59
N ARG A 48 7.70 22.88 10.30
CA ARG A 48 8.68 23.86 10.80
C ARG A 48 9.47 23.36 12.01
N ARG A 49 8.95 22.37 12.73
CA ARG A 49 9.53 21.86 13.99
C ARG A 49 10.30 20.55 13.80
N SER A 50 9.93 19.72 12.82
CA SER A 50 10.65 18.48 12.47
C SER A 50 11.21 18.59 11.05
N PRO A 51 12.55 18.70 10.90
CA PRO A 51 13.20 18.73 9.59
C PRO A 51 12.89 17.50 8.73
N ARG A 52 12.88 16.29 9.32
CA ARG A 52 12.61 15.06 8.56
C ARG A 52 11.17 14.97 8.09
N TYR A 53 10.23 15.44 8.90
CA TYR A 53 8.84 15.56 8.46
C TYR A 53 8.69 16.58 7.32
N SER A 54 9.40 17.71 7.38
CA SER A 54 9.45 18.69 6.29
C SER A 54 9.96 18.07 4.99
N ASP A 55 11.06 17.33 5.05
CA ASP A 55 11.67 16.69 3.88
C ASP A 55 10.77 15.58 3.32
N PHE A 56 10.06 14.85 4.19
CA PHE A 56 9.03 13.91 3.80
C PHE A 56 7.90 14.61 3.03
N MET A 57 7.34 15.70 3.56
CA MET A 57 6.26 16.45 2.90
C MET A 57 6.71 17.00 1.54
N LYS A 58 7.96 17.48 1.42
CA LYS A 58 8.54 17.90 0.13
C LYS A 58 8.66 16.74 -0.85
N SER A 59 9.04 15.55 -0.37
CA SER A 59 9.15 14.35 -1.23
C SER A 59 7.81 13.97 -1.88
N TRP A 60 6.68 14.37 -1.28
CA TRP A 60 5.33 14.15 -1.78
C TRP A 60 4.77 15.31 -2.62
N ALA A 61 5.53 16.39 -2.83
CA ALA A 61 5.07 17.55 -3.60
C ALA A 61 4.59 17.18 -5.00
N TRP A 62 5.19 16.17 -5.63
CA TRP A 62 4.76 15.65 -6.93
C TRP A 62 3.32 15.15 -6.95
N SER A 63 2.79 14.68 -5.81
CA SER A 63 1.45 14.10 -5.72
C SER A 63 0.35 15.15 -5.50
N VAL A 64 0.72 16.43 -5.28
CA VAL A 64 -0.23 17.52 -4.96
C VAL A 64 -1.41 17.61 -5.95
N PRO A 65 -1.22 17.51 -7.29
CA PRO A 65 -2.34 17.54 -8.22
C PRO A 65 -3.36 16.39 -7.97
N LEU A 66 -2.89 15.21 -7.57
CA LEU A 66 -3.76 14.06 -7.26
C LEU A 66 -4.62 14.29 -6.01
N TRP A 67 -4.07 14.98 -5.00
CA TRP A 67 -4.82 15.41 -3.82
C TRP A 67 -5.88 16.45 -4.18
N GLN A 68 -5.51 17.45 -4.98
CA GLN A 68 -6.43 18.51 -5.41
C GLN A 68 -7.59 17.96 -6.25
N ARG A 69 -7.34 16.92 -7.07
CA ARG A 69 -8.38 16.26 -7.87
C ARG A 69 -9.18 15.22 -7.08
N GLY A 70 -8.85 14.95 -5.81
CA GLY A 70 -9.52 13.96 -4.97
C GLY A 70 -9.24 12.50 -5.37
N VAL A 71 -8.28 12.27 -6.26
CA VAL A 71 -7.81 10.92 -6.63
C VAL A 71 -7.06 10.31 -5.46
N LEU A 72 -6.22 11.10 -4.77
CA LEU A 72 -5.54 10.70 -3.55
C LEU A 72 -6.17 11.40 -2.35
N VAL A 73 -6.49 10.65 -1.31
CA VAL A 73 -7.10 11.16 -0.07
C VAL A 73 -6.48 10.50 1.16
N SER A 74 -6.61 11.16 2.31
CA SER A 74 -6.14 10.66 3.60
C SER A 74 -7.25 10.04 4.44
N GLN A 75 -8.50 10.31 4.06
CA GLN A 75 -9.70 9.91 4.77
C GLN A 75 -10.74 9.34 3.82
N LEU A 76 -11.53 8.39 4.33
CA LEU A 76 -12.70 7.86 3.65
C LEU A 76 -13.86 7.85 4.63
N GLN A 77 -14.98 8.47 4.26
CA GLN A 77 -16.18 8.58 5.12
C GLN A 77 -15.92 9.23 6.49
N GLY A 78 -14.88 10.07 6.59
CA GLY A 78 -14.48 10.74 7.84
C GLY A 78 -13.45 9.97 8.67
N ASP A 79 -13.13 8.73 8.31
CA ASP A 79 -12.18 7.88 9.01
C ASP A 79 -10.79 7.93 8.35
N ASP A 80 -9.72 7.76 9.14
CA ASP A 80 -8.35 7.55 8.67
C ASP A 80 -7.72 6.29 9.29
N ALA A 81 -6.68 5.77 8.63
CA ALA A 81 -5.92 4.62 9.12
C ALA A 81 -4.92 4.98 10.24
N ALA A 82 -4.70 6.25 10.55
CA ALA A 82 -3.76 6.67 11.60
C ALA A 82 -4.31 6.38 13.00
N HIS A 83 -5.63 6.42 13.18
CA HIS A 83 -6.28 5.90 14.39
C HIS A 83 -5.99 4.41 14.58
N ASP A 84 -6.25 3.57 13.56
CA ASP A 84 -6.00 2.13 13.63
C ASP A 84 -4.52 1.82 13.90
N MET A 85 -3.60 2.58 13.30
CA MET A 85 -2.16 2.42 13.51
C MET A 85 -1.76 2.65 14.97
N ARG A 86 -2.32 3.68 15.62
CA ARG A 86 -2.05 3.98 17.03
C ARG A 86 -2.59 2.89 17.95
N GLU A 87 -3.83 2.46 17.72
CA GLU A 87 -4.45 1.38 18.50
C GLU A 87 -3.64 0.08 18.36
N LEU A 88 -3.26 -0.29 17.13
CA LEU A 88 -2.46 -1.49 16.87
C LEU A 88 -1.07 -1.41 17.49
N ALA A 89 -0.40 -0.26 17.46
CA ALA A 89 0.90 -0.10 18.12
C ALA A 89 0.80 -0.27 19.64
N GLN A 90 -0.26 0.25 20.27
CA GLN A 90 -0.51 0.03 21.70
C GLN A 90 -0.83 -1.45 21.99
N ARG A 91 -1.64 -2.10 21.16
CA ARG A 91 -1.96 -3.52 21.30
C ARG A 91 -0.72 -4.42 21.15
N LEU A 92 0.13 -4.16 20.16
CA LEU A 92 1.38 -4.91 19.93
C LEU A 92 2.33 -4.86 21.13
N THR A 93 2.28 -3.79 21.93
CA THR A 93 3.15 -3.62 23.09
C THR A 93 2.55 -4.17 24.40
N SER A 94 1.22 -4.25 24.50
CA SER A 94 0.50 -4.63 25.72
C SER A 94 -0.04 -6.07 25.72
N ASP A 95 -0.48 -6.59 24.58
CA ASP A 95 -1.12 -7.90 24.46
C ASP A 95 -0.07 -9.03 24.42
N GLU A 96 -0.25 -10.06 25.25
CA GLU A 96 0.67 -11.20 25.37
C GLU A 96 0.78 -12.00 24.07
N ARG A 97 -0.27 -12.02 23.23
CA ARG A 97 -0.27 -12.69 21.92
C ARG A 97 0.86 -12.17 21.00
N PHE A 98 1.28 -10.92 21.19
CA PHE A 98 2.31 -10.27 20.38
C PHE A 98 3.65 -10.15 21.09
N LEU A 99 3.85 -10.85 22.21
CA LEU A 99 5.12 -10.84 22.97
C LEU A 99 6.36 -11.06 22.08
N PRO A 100 6.37 -11.96 21.08
CA PRO A 100 7.53 -12.12 20.20
C PRO A 100 7.86 -10.89 19.34
N LEU A 101 6.88 -10.03 19.02
CA LEU A 101 7.08 -8.82 18.21
C LEU A 101 7.60 -7.64 19.03
N ARG A 102 7.34 -7.61 20.34
CA ARG A 102 7.68 -6.48 21.24
C ARG A 102 9.13 -5.99 21.11
N PRO A 103 10.18 -6.84 20.99
CA PRO A 103 11.55 -6.35 20.83
C PRO A 103 11.80 -5.51 19.58
N LEU A 104 10.92 -5.58 18.58
CA LEU A 104 10.99 -4.78 17.35
C LEU A 104 10.12 -3.52 17.42
N MET A 105 9.24 -3.40 18.41
CA MET A 105 8.27 -2.31 18.51
C MET A 105 8.87 -1.07 19.15
N LYS A 106 8.44 0.10 18.69
CA LYS A 106 8.80 1.39 19.30
C LYS A 106 7.78 1.76 20.36
N HIS A 107 8.05 1.36 21.61
CA HIS A 107 7.13 1.52 22.74
C HIS A 107 6.67 2.96 23.01
N GLN A 108 7.49 3.95 22.67
CA GLN A 108 7.25 5.37 22.95
C GLN A 108 7.00 6.19 21.67
N LEU A 109 6.79 5.53 20.52
CA LEU A 109 6.68 6.21 19.23
C LEU A 109 5.59 7.28 19.21
N PHE A 110 4.49 7.04 19.93
CA PHE A 110 3.30 7.89 19.94
C PHE A 110 3.19 8.76 21.21
N ASP A 111 4.19 8.73 22.09
CA ASP A 111 4.19 9.53 23.33
C ASP A 111 4.42 11.02 23.04
N SER A 112 5.07 11.32 21.92
CA SER A 112 5.45 12.66 21.48
C SER A 112 5.16 12.81 19.99
N GLU A 113 4.33 13.80 19.64
CA GLU A 113 4.01 14.12 18.24
C GLU A 113 5.28 14.42 17.43
N HIS A 114 6.24 15.11 18.03
CA HIS A 114 7.50 15.44 17.36
C HIS A 114 8.29 14.17 17.02
N ASP A 115 8.44 13.26 17.98
CA ASP A 115 9.22 12.03 17.80
C ASP A 115 8.52 11.08 16.83
N TYR A 116 7.19 11.02 16.88
CA TYR A 116 6.34 10.30 15.92
C TYR A 116 6.58 10.79 14.48
N LEU A 117 6.41 12.09 14.23
CA LEU A 117 6.52 12.65 12.88
C LEU A 117 7.96 12.59 12.36
N ASP A 118 8.96 12.80 13.21
CA ASP A 118 10.36 12.67 12.82
C ASP A 118 10.73 11.23 12.49
N ALA A 119 10.27 10.26 13.30
CA ALA A 119 10.55 8.84 13.08
C ALA A 119 9.86 8.31 11.82
N ILE A 120 8.59 8.65 11.58
CA ILE A 120 7.89 8.25 10.35
C ILE A 120 8.48 8.93 9.13
N GLY A 121 8.74 10.24 9.19
CA GLY A 121 9.37 10.96 8.08
C GLY A 121 10.74 10.37 7.72
N ALA A 122 11.55 10.04 8.74
CA ALA A 122 12.83 9.35 8.54
C ALA A 122 12.65 7.99 7.87
N ASP A 123 11.68 7.20 8.33
CA ASP A 123 11.49 5.83 7.87
C ASP A 123 10.99 5.76 6.42
N LEU A 124 10.04 6.63 6.07
CA LEU A 124 9.51 6.74 4.70
C LEU A 124 10.59 7.17 3.70
N LEU A 125 11.55 8.01 4.11
CA LEU A 125 12.63 8.49 3.24
C LEU A 125 13.83 7.53 3.12
N LYS A 126 14.10 6.69 4.13
CA LYS A 126 15.32 5.86 4.17
C LYS A 126 15.32 4.65 3.24
N GLY A 127 14.18 4.29 2.64
CA GLY A 127 14.05 3.16 1.71
C GLY A 127 14.22 1.77 2.35
N GLY A 128 14.29 1.69 3.68
CA GLY A 128 14.41 0.46 4.44
C GLY A 128 13.40 0.45 5.60
N PRO A 129 12.28 -0.27 5.49
CA PRO A 129 11.16 -0.17 6.43
C PRO A 129 11.53 -0.66 7.83
N ASP A 130 11.37 0.20 8.85
CA ASP A 130 11.47 -0.19 10.26
C ASP A 130 10.27 -1.07 10.65
N PRO A 131 10.46 -2.31 11.13
CA PRO A 131 9.37 -3.19 11.51
C PRO A 131 8.48 -2.61 12.63
N GLY A 132 9.04 -1.77 13.51
CA GLY A 132 8.29 -1.09 14.56
C GLY A 132 7.30 -0.04 14.07
N ILE A 133 7.40 0.37 12.80
CA ILE A 133 6.48 1.31 12.13
C ILE A 133 5.67 0.58 11.06
N THR A 134 6.32 -0.26 10.26
CA THR A 134 5.71 -0.86 9.06
C THR A 134 4.72 -1.96 9.38
N VAL A 135 4.94 -2.74 10.43
CA VAL A 135 3.98 -3.76 10.89
C VAL A 135 2.67 -3.11 11.37
N PRO A 136 2.67 -2.16 12.33
CA PRO A 136 1.42 -1.52 12.75
C PRO A 136 0.75 -0.75 11.61
N LEU A 137 1.53 -0.11 10.72
CA LEU A 137 0.98 0.61 9.58
C LEU A 137 0.29 -0.33 8.57
N ALA A 138 0.93 -1.44 8.18
CA ALA A 138 0.35 -2.36 7.20
C ALA A 138 -0.89 -3.07 7.79
N ALA A 139 -0.83 -3.48 9.05
CA ALA A 139 -2.00 -4.05 9.74
C ALA A 139 -3.15 -3.02 9.88
N ALA A 140 -2.83 -1.75 10.11
CA ALA A 140 -3.83 -0.68 10.15
C ALA A 140 -4.50 -0.46 8.80
N LEU A 141 -3.73 -0.48 7.71
CA LEU A 141 -4.28 -0.39 6.35
C LEU A 141 -5.18 -1.57 6.01
N ASP A 142 -4.84 -2.79 6.45
CA ASP A 142 -5.69 -3.96 6.24
C ASP A 142 -7.00 -3.86 7.02
N ARG A 143 -6.93 -3.45 8.29
CA ARG A 143 -8.11 -3.25 9.13
C ARG A 143 -9.01 -2.13 8.59
N PHE A 144 -8.42 -1.02 8.19
CA PHE A 144 -9.11 0.08 7.52
C PHE A 144 -9.78 -0.40 6.22
N ALA A 145 -9.05 -1.13 5.38
CA ALA A 145 -9.56 -1.63 4.11
C ALA A 145 -10.70 -2.64 4.29
N ALA A 146 -10.57 -3.54 5.25
CA ALA A 146 -11.63 -4.49 5.62
C ALA A 146 -12.89 -3.78 6.10
N ARG A 147 -12.76 -2.75 6.97
CA ARG A 147 -13.87 -1.95 7.49
C ARG A 147 -14.62 -1.19 6.39
N HIS A 148 -13.91 -0.63 5.42
CA HIS A 148 -14.52 0.13 4.32
C HIS A 148 -14.78 -0.69 3.04
N GLN A 149 -14.50 -2.00 3.06
CA GLN A 149 -14.64 -2.90 1.91
C GLN A 149 -13.92 -2.38 0.65
N ILE A 150 -12.68 -1.92 0.83
CA ILE A 150 -11.82 -1.44 -0.25
C ILE A 150 -10.63 -2.39 -0.46
N PHE A 151 -9.97 -2.28 -1.60
CA PHE A 151 -8.80 -3.10 -1.90
C PHE A 151 -7.55 -2.55 -1.20
N VAL A 152 -6.52 -3.37 -1.01
CA VAL A 152 -5.18 -2.92 -0.57
C VAL A 152 -4.16 -3.17 -1.67
N ALA A 153 -3.46 -2.14 -2.14
CA ALA A 153 -2.37 -2.30 -3.10
C ALA A 153 -1.09 -2.76 -2.40
N ARG A 154 -0.46 -3.81 -2.93
CA ARG A 154 0.78 -4.39 -2.40
C ARG A 154 1.80 -4.61 -3.51
N ALA A 155 3.08 -4.51 -3.17
CA ALA A 155 4.15 -5.02 -4.02
C ALA A 155 4.20 -6.56 -4.02
N ALA A 156 4.83 -7.14 -5.03
CA ALA A 156 5.17 -8.56 -5.03
C ALA A 156 6.02 -8.93 -3.79
N PRO A 157 5.81 -10.11 -3.18
CA PRO A 157 6.46 -10.48 -1.93
C PRO A 157 7.97 -10.67 -2.13
N THR A 158 8.78 -9.80 -1.51
CA THR A 158 10.24 -9.88 -1.54
C THR A 158 10.83 -10.34 -0.20
N SER A 159 10.18 -10.03 0.92
CA SER A 159 10.63 -10.37 2.28
C SER A 159 10.12 -11.73 2.78
N VAL A 160 10.72 -12.23 3.86
CA VAL A 160 10.29 -13.49 4.51
C VAL A 160 8.86 -13.38 5.04
N ALA A 161 8.52 -12.25 5.68
CA ALA A 161 7.17 -11.99 6.17
C ALA A 161 6.17 -11.97 5.02
N GLN A 162 6.46 -11.26 3.92
CA GLN A 162 5.57 -11.20 2.76
C GLN A 162 5.37 -12.57 2.08
N LYS A 163 6.41 -13.42 2.07
CA LYS A 163 6.30 -14.81 1.59
C LYS A 163 5.49 -15.71 2.52
N ALA A 164 5.49 -15.44 3.82
CA ALA A 164 4.60 -16.13 4.76
C ALA A 164 3.16 -15.65 4.59
N GLU A 165 2.97 -14.34 4.45
CA GLU A 165 1.68 -13.70 4.18
C GLU A 165 1.03 -14.26 2.91
N SER A 166 1.79 -14.43 1.82
CA SER A 166 1.27 -14.99 0.57
C SER A 166 0.77 -16.43 0.68
N LYS A 167 1.11 -17.17 1.75
CA LYS A 167 0.57 -18.51 2.01
C LYS A 167 -0.83 -18.47 2.62
N LEU A 168 -1.24 -17.34 3.19
CA LEU A 168 -2.57 -17.10 3.73
C LEU A 168 -3.56 -16.62 2.65
N ALA A 169 -3.06 -16.31 1.47
CA ALA A 169 -3.80 -15.75 0.36
C ALA A 169 -4.60 -16.82 -0.40
N ARG A 170 -5.88 -16.52 -0.69
CA ARG A 170 -6.70 -17.24 -1.65
C ARG A 170 -6.83 -16.39 -2.92
N ASN A 171 -6.43 -16.94 -4.06
CA ASN A 171 -6.55 -16.25 -5.34
C ASN A 171 -8.01 -15.94 -5.68
N VAL A 172 -8.25 -14.72 -6.18
CA VAL A 172 -9.55 -14.27 -6.69
C VAL A 172 -9.47 -14.18 -8.22
N PHE A 173 -8.56 -13.36 -8.74
CA PHE A 173 -8.30 -13.24 -10.17
C PHE A 173 -6.87 -12.76 -10.43
N ALA A 174 -6.41 -12.89 -11.67
CA ALA A 174 -5.17 -12.27 -12.12
C ALA A 174 -5.34 -11.72 -13.53
N ILE A 175 -4.91 -10.48 -13.75
CA ILE A 175 -4.97 -9.79 -15.05
C ILE A 175 -3.63 -9.11 -15.33
N ALA A 176 -3.31 -8.94 -16.61
CA ALA A 176 -2.17 -8.14 -17.06
C ALA A 176 -2.71 -6.92 -17.81
N VAL A 177 -2.29 -5.72 -17.40
CA VAL A 177 -2.74 -4.46 -17.99
C VAL A 177 -1.55 -3.52 -18.21
N PRO A 178 -1.52 -2.72 -19.28
CA PRO A 178 -0.54 -1.66 -19.43
C PRO A 178 -0.77 -0.57 -18.37
N VAL A 179 0.30 -0.09 -17.76
CA VAL A 179 0.27 1.02 -16.80
C VAL A 179 1.44 1.96 -17.05
N LEU A 180 1.33 3.18 -16.51
CA LEU A 180 2.49 4.06 -16.35
C LEU A 180 3.31 3.52 -15.18
N LEU A 181 4.50 2.97 -15.43
CA LEU A 181 5.43 2.53 -14.38
C LEU A 181 6.18 3.70 -13.74
N GLN A 182 6.25 4.83 -14.45
CA GLN A 182 6.79 6.10 -13.96
C GLN A 182 6.09 7.23 -14.72
N ALA A 183 5.56 8.22 -13.99
CA ALA A 183 4.91 9.40 -14.55
C ALA A 183 4.82 10.53 -13.51
N SER A 184 4.59 11.76 -13.98
CA SER A 184 4.13 12.87 -13.13
C SER A 184 2.69 12.66 -12.68
N ALA A 185 2.25 13.42 -11.68
CA ALA A 185 0.84 13.42 -11.27
C ALA A 185 -0.07 13.95 -12.39
N ASP A 186 0.36 15.00 -13.08
CA ASP A 186 -0.42 15.60 -14.17
C ASP A 186 -0.57 14.63 -15.34
N ARG A 187 0.48 13.88 -15.68
CA ARG A 187 0.39 12.81 -16.69
C ARG A 187 -0.52 11.66 -16.26
N LEU A 188 -0.51 11.28 -14.97
CA LEU A 188 -1.46 10.30 -14.44
C LEU A 188 -2.90 10.81 -14.56
N LEU A 189 -3.15 12.08 -14.24
CA LEU A 189 -4.47 12.69 -14.37
C LEU A 189 -4.92 12.77 -15.83
N PHE A 190 -4.02 13.20 -16.72
CA PHE A 190 -4.27 13.20 -18.17
C PHE A 190 -4.64 11.81 -18.68
N ALA A 191 -3.88 10.78 -18.30
CA ALA A 191 -4.16 9.40 -18.70
C ALA A 191 -5.53 8.92 -18.16
N ARG A 192 -5.90 9.32 -16.95
CA ARG A 192 -7.20 8.99 -16.37
C ARG A 192 -8.35 9.65 -17.14
N ASP A 193 -8.22 10.92 -17.48
CA ASP A 193 -9.24 11.66 -18.21
C ASP A 193 -9.38 11.11 -19.64
N LEU A 194 -8.26 10.81 -20.30
CA LEU A 194 -8.23 10.27 -21.67
C LEU A 194 -8.83 8.85 -21.76
N LEU A 195 -8.61 8.01 -20.75
CA LEU A 195 -9.04 6.60 -20.72
C LEU A 195 -10.27 6.36 -19.82
N GLU A 196 -11.00 7.41 -19.43
CA GLU A 196 -12.04 7.29 -18.39
C GLU A 196 -13.14 6.27 -18.72
N PRO A 197 -13.68 6.16 -19.96
CA PRO A 197 -14.70 5.17 -20.28
C PRO A 197 -14.24 3.73 -20.02
N GLU A 198 -13.04 3.38 -20.48
CA GLU A 198 -12.45 2.06 -20.32
C GLU A 198 -12.04 1.80 -18.87
N LEU A 199 -11.49 2.80 -18.19
CA LEU A 199 -11.17 2.72 -16.77
C LEU A 199 -12.42 2.50 -15.91
N LEU A 200 -13.54 3.17 -16.22
CA LEU A 200 -14.81 2.97 -15.51
C LEU A 200 -15.31 1.52 -15.68
N ALA A 201 -15.32 1.01 -16.91
CA ALA A 201 -15.70 -0.37 -17.20
C ALA A 201 -14.80 -1.38 -16.46
N LEU A 202 -13.48 -1.17 -16.50
CA LEU A 202 -12.51 -2.01 -15.80
C LEU A 202 -12.69 -1.97 -14.26
N ARG A 203 -12.89 -0.79 -13.68
CA ARG A 203 -13.15 -0.60 -12.25
C ARG A 203 -14.41 -1.35 -11.81
N HIS A 204 -15.48 -1.31 -12.62
CA HIS A 204 -16.72 -2.04 -12.36
C HIS A 204 -16.49 -3.55 -12.43
N ALA A 205 -15.84 -4.04 -13.49
CA ALA A 205 -15.58 -5.47 -13.64
C ALA A 205 -14.68 -6.03 -12.53
N ILE A 206 -13.62 -5.31 -12.12
CA ILE A 206 -12.77 -5.68 -10.97
C ILE A 206 -13.58 -5.73 -9.68
N SER A 207 -14.46 -4.74 -9.46
CA SER A 207 -15.28 -4.71 -8.25
C SER A 207 -16.29 -5.86 -8.26
N ALA A 208 -16.88 -6.19 -9.41
CA ALA A 208 -17.84 -7.29 -9.56
C ALA A 208 -17.21 -8.65 -9.28
N ILE A 209 -16.08 -8.98 -9.92
CA ILE A 209 -15.42 -10.29 -9.72
C ILE A 209 -14.92 -10.47 -8.29
N ALA A 210 -14.52 -9.40 -7.60
CA ALA A 210 -14.03 -9.48 -6.22
C ALA A 210 -15.14 -9.85 -5.22
N HIS A 211 -16.40 -9.61 -5.57
CA HIS A 211 -17.57 -9.89 -4.74
C HIS A 211 -18.49 -10.97 -5.35
N ALA A 212 -18.12 -11.55 -6.49
CA ALA A 212 -18.91 -12.53 -7.19
C ALA A 212 -19.08 -13.80 -6.34
N SER A 213 -20.32 -14.31 -6.27
CA SER A 213 -20.58 -15.63 -5.74
C SER A 213 -20.06 -16.72 -6.69
N ALA A 214 -20.02 -17.97 -6.22
CA ALA A 214 -19.57 -19.10 -7.05
C ALA A 214 -20.38 -19.26 -8.34
N HIS A 215 -21.67 -18.87 -8.33
CA HIS A 215 -22.55 -18.97 -9.50
C HIS A 215 -22.37 -17.81 -10.49
N GLU A 216 -21.90 -16.65 -10.04
CA GLU A 216 -21.66 -15.46 -10.87
C GLU A 216 -20.22 -15.38 -11.40
N MET A 217 -19.34 -16.27 -10.92
CA MET A 217 -17.90 -16.20 -11.19
C MET A 217 -17.56 -16.28 -12.69
N GLN A 218 -18.31 -17.09 -13.45
CA GLN A 218 -18.09 -17.24 -14.89
C GLN A 218 -18.40 -15.93 -15.63
N ASP A 219 -19.58 -15.36 -15.42
CA ASP A 219 -20.02 -14.11 -16.05
C ASP A 219 -19.12 -12.93 -15.63
N ALA A 220 -18.75 -12.86 -14.35
CA ALA A 220 -17.84 -11.84 -13.84
C ALA A 220 -16.43 -11.96 -14.44
N SER A 221 -15.93 -13.18 -14.65
CA SER A 221 -14.64 -13.44 -15.29
C SER A 221 -14.63 -13.07 -16.78
N GLU A 222 -15.73 -13.33 -17.49
CA GLU A 222 -15.90 -12.92 -18.88
C GLU A 222 -15.96 -11.40 -19.01
N SER A 223 -16.78 -10.75 -18.18
CA SER A 223 -16.86 -9.28 -18.13
C SER A 223 -15.52 -8.62 -17.82
N LEU A 224 -14.75 -9.19 -16.88
CA LEU A 224 -13.40 -8.70 -16.58
C LEU A 224 -12.47 -8.82 -17.78
N SER A 225 -12.50 -9.96 -18.47
CA SER A 225 -11.63 -10.21 -19.63
C SER A 225 -11.94 -9.24 -20.78
N LEU A 226 -13.22 -8.96 -21.04
CA LEU A 226 -13.65 -7.95 -22.01
C LEU A 226 -13.21 -6.54 -21.63
N ALA A 227 -13.38 -6.14 -20.37
CA ALA A 227 -12.98 -4.82 -19.90
C ALA A 227 -11.45 -4.63 -19.93
N VAL A 228 -10.67 -5.66 -19.60
CA VAL A 228 -9.21 -5.66 -19.71
C VAL A 228 -8.76 -5.49 -21.16
N ALA A 229 -9.37 -6.22 -22.09
CA ALA A 229 -9.05 -6.11 -23.52
C ALA A 229 -9.36 -4.72 -24.06
N ALA A 230 -10.53 -4.16 -23.72
CA ALA A 230 -10.92 -2.81 -24.13
C ALA A 230 -9.96 -1.74 -23.58
N TYR A 231 -9.61 -1.82 -22.29
CA TYR A 231 -8.64 -0.92 -21.66
C TYR A 231 -7.26 -1.02 -22.34
N ALA A 232 -6.74 -2.24 -22.56
CA ALA A 232 -5.45 -2.42 -23.21
C ALA A 232 -5.44 -1.84 -24.63
N GLN A 233 -6.48 -2.11 -25.42
CA GLN A 233 -6.61 -1.57 -26.77
C GLN A 233 -6.68 -0.03 -26.79
N ALA A 234 -7.41 0.57 -25.84
CA ALA A 234 -7.46 2.02 -25.70
C ALA A 234 -6.11 2.60 -25.30
N PHE A 235 -5.42 1.96 -24.35
CA PHE A 235 -4.10 2.38 -23.93
C PHE A 235 -3.09 2.36 -25.08
N ASP A 236 -3.07 1.29 -25.88
CA ASP A 236 -2.19 1.16 -27.06
C ASP A 236 -2.51 2.21 -28.12
N ARG A 237 -3.79 2.53 -28.34
CA ARG A 237 -4.23 3.57 -29.27
C ARG A 237 -3.73 4.96 -28.87
N GLU A 238 -3.75 5.25 -27.57
CA GLU A 238 -3.40 6.56 -27.02
C GLU A 238 -1.92 6.66 -26.59
N GLU A 239 -1.11 5.61 -26.76
CA GLU A 239 0.27 5.50 -26.26
C GLU A 239 1.14 6.71 -26.62
N ALA A 240 1.00 7.22 -27.85
CA ALA A 240 1.74 8.38 -28.34
C ALA A 240 1.45 9.65 -27.53
N GLN A 241 0.19 9.88 -27.14
CA GLN A 241 -0.21 11.03 -26.32
C GLN A 241 0.21 10.84 -24.86
N LEU A 242 0.18 9.60 -24.37
CA LEU A 242 0.60 9.25 -23.01
C LEU A 242 2.11 9.40 -22.79
N THR A 243 2.91 9.28 -23.86
CA THR A 243 4.38 9.36 -23.82
C THR A 243 4.97 10.65 -24.38
N GLU A 244 4.12 11.58 -24.80
CA GLU A 244 4.58 12.87 -25.34
C GLU A 244 5.51 13.55 -24.32
N PRO A 245 6.77 13.84 -24.71
CA PRO A 245 7.73 14.43 -23.80
C PRO A 245 7.32 15.86 -23.45
N ASP A 246 7.42 16.17 -22.17
CA ASP A 246 7.30 17.52 -21.63
C ASP A 246 8.65 17.86 -20.97
N ASP A 247 9.27 18.95 -21.41
CA ASP A 247 10.66 19.31 -21.08
C ASP A 247 10.87 19.50 -19.56
N ASP A 248 9.79 19.79 -18.82
CA ASP A 248 9.81 19.99 -17.37
C ASP A 248 9.32 18.76 -16.56
N GLU A 249 8.94 17.66 -17.21
CA GLU A 249 8.38 16.48 -16.56
C GLU A 249 9.33 15.29 -16.43
N VAL A 250 9.06 14.44 -15.44
CA VAL A 250 9.72 13.14 -15.32
C VAL A 250 9.35 12.29 -16.54
N ARG A 251 10.37 11.74 -17.21
CA ARG A 251 10.17 10.81 -18.33
C ARG A 251 9.16 9.72 -17.98
N VAL A 252 8.14 9.61 -18.83
CA VAL A 252 7.11 8.58 -18.74
C VAL A 252 7.71 7.22 -19.12
N ILE A 253 7.45 6.21 -18.29
CA ILE A 253 7.79 4.82 -18.58
C ILE A 253 6.49 4.03 -18.59
N ILE A 254 6.17 3.42 -19.72
CA ILE A 254 5.05 2.49 -19.86
C ILE A 254 5.56 1.07 -19.68
N GLY A 255 4.74 0.23 -19.06
CA GLY A 255 4.98 -1.21 -19.12
C GLY A 255 3.80 -2.02 -18.61
N PRO A 256 3.77 -3.31 -18.95
CA PRO A 256 2.75 -4.21 -18.45
C PRO A 256 2.93 -4.49 -16.94
N ALA A 257 1.85 -4.38 -16.19
CA ALA A 257 1.77 -4.81 -14.81
C ALA A 257 0.79 -5.98 -14.67
N VAL A 258 1.20 -7.01 -13.94
CA VAL A 258 0.31 -8.08 -13.49
C VAL A 258 -0.32 -7.66 -12.16
N LEU A 259 -1.65 -7.66 -12.13
CA LEU A 259 -2.46 -7.42 -10.94
C LEU A 259 -3.05 -8.77 -10.51
N SER A 260 -2.63 -9.27 -9.35
CA SER A 260 -3.17 -10.48 -8.75
C SER A 260 -4.01 -10.12 -7.54
N ALA A 261 -5.32 -10.31 -7.62
CA ALA A 261 -6.21 -10.12 -6.50
C ALA A 261 -6.24 -11.37 -5.62
N VAL A 262 -5.99 -11.18 -4.33
CA VAL A 262 -6.02 -12.25 -3.34
C VAL A 262 -6.86 -11.84 -2.15
N ALA A 263 -7.70 -12.75 -1.66
CA ALA A 263 -8.41 -12.59 -0.40
C ALA A 263 -7.54 -13.13 0.74
N MET A 264 -7.40 -12.35 1.80
CA MET A 264 -6.58 -12.66 2.97
C MET A 264 -7.35 -12.30 4.25
N PRO A 265 -7.05 -12.95 5.40
CA PRO A 265 -7.47 -12.45 6.70
C PRO A 265 -6.94 -11.02 6.93
N SER A 266 -7.73 -10.16 7.58
CA SER A 266 -7.34 -8.79 7.94
C SER A 266 -6.12 -8.71 8.87
N ASP A 267 -5.81 -9.79 9.59
CA ASP A 267 -4.67 -9.91 10.50
C ASP A 267 -3.47 -10.65 9.87
N ALA A 268 -3.46 -10.85 8.55
CA ALA A 268 -2.41 -11.58 7.84
C ALA A 268 -1.01 -10.97 8.03
N VAL A 269 -0.90 -9.63 8.11
CA VAL A 269 0.36 -8.93 8.43
C VAL A 269 0.88 -9.31 9.81
N LEU A 270 0.01 -9.39 10.81
CA LEU A 270 0.41 -9.72 12.18
C LEU A 270 0.86 -11.19 12.28
N ARG A 271 0.09 -12.11 11.68
CA ARG A 271 0.42 -13.55 11.64
C ARG A 271 1.75 -13.79 10.93
N SER A 272 1.94 -13.21 9.76
CA SER A 272 3.16 -13.36 8.97
C SER A 272 4.39 -12.73 9.63
N SER A 273 4.21 -11.64 10.37
CA SER A 273 5.29 -11.01 11.16
C SER A 273 5.71 -11.90 12.34
N LEU A 274 4.75 -12.52 13.05
CA LEU A 274 5.05 -13.48 14.12
C LEU A 274 5.81 -14.70 13.57
N ASP A 275 5.38 -15.25 12.43
CA ASP A 275 6.06 -16.35 11.76
C ASP A 275 7.50 -15.98 11.35
N ALA A 276 7.70 -14.76 10.83
CA ALA A 276 9.02 -14.27 10.46
C ALA A 276 9.96 -14.16 11.67
N VAL A 277 9.48 -13.62 12.80
CA VAL A 277 10.26 -13.56 14.04
C VAL A 277 10.61 -14.96 14.55
N ALA A 278 9.65 -15.89 14.53
CA ALA A 278 9.88 -17.27 14.95
C ALA A 278 10.96 -17.96 14.09
N LEU A 279 10.97 -17.72 12.78
CA LEU A 279 12.01 -18.23 11.86
C LEU A 279 13.39 -17.63 12.16
N MET A 280 13.46 -16.32 12.44
CA MET A 280 14.72 -15.66 12.79
C MET A 280 15.27 -16.16 14.13
N ALA A 281 14.41 -16.43 15.11
CA ALA A 281 14.80 -16.97 16.41
C ALA A 281 15.38 -18.39 16.30
N ARG A 282 14.82 -19.25 15.43
CA ARG A 282 15.30 -20.63 15.19
C ARG A 282 16.67 -20.71 14.51
N SER A 283 17.06 -19.67 13.77
CA SER A 283 18.35 -19.59 13.07
C SER A 283 19.53 -19.28 14.02
N LYS A 284 19.25 -18.69 15.19
CA LYS A 284 20.22 -18.59 16.30
C LYS A 284 20.08 -19.87 17.15
N ARG A 285 21.19 -20.60 17.34
CA ARG A 285 21.30 -21.93 18.00
C ARG A 285 20.32 -22.18 19.18
N PRO A 286 19.91 -23.44 19.41
CA PRO A 286 18.87 -23.79 20.36
C PRO A 286 19.39 -23.58 21.79
N THR A 287 19.00 -22.46 22.39
CA THR A 287 18.94 -22.37 23.85
C THR A 287 17.54 -22.81 24.24
N THR A 288 17.46 -23.74 25.19
CA THR A 288 16.24 -24.30 25.78
C THR A 288 15.34 -23.19 26.35
N LEU A 289 14.55 -22.58 25.48
CA LEU A 289 13.35 -21.85 25.80
C LEU A 289 12.21 -22.67 25.21
N GLY A 290 11.22 -22.97 26.06
CA GLY A 290 10.12 -23.88 25.76
C GLY A 290 9.53 -23.66 24.37
N GLN A 291 9.12 -24.75 23.74
CA GLN A 291 8.41 -24.70 22.47
C GLN A 291 7.37 -23.57 22.54
N PRO A 292 7.43 -22.56 21.65
CA PRO A 292 6.28 -21.69 21.49
C PRO A 292 5.18 -22.61 21.00
N ALA A 293 4.20 -22.86 21.87
CA ALA A 293 2.97 -23.49 21.47
C ALA A 293 2.52 -22.77 20.20
N SER A 294 2.28 -23.53 19.13
CA SER A 294 1.63 -23.04 17.92
C SER A 294 0.22 -22.61 18.29
N LEU A 295 0.11 -21.47 18.95
CA LEU A 295 -1.14 -20.89 19.34
C LEU A 295 -1.59 -20.12 18.10
N PRO A 296 -2.66 -20.56 17.40
CA PRO A 296 -3.29 -19.70 16.44
C PRO A 296 -3.67 -18.43 17.19
N VAL A 297 -3.15 -17.28 16.75
CA VAL A 297 -3.64 -15.99 17.20
C VAL A 297 -5.12 -15.98 16.84
N ARG A 298 -5.98 -16.27 17.82
CA ARG A 298 -7.42 -16.11 17.68
C ARG A 298 -7.66 -14.61 17.61
N SER A 299 -8.05 -14.15 16.43
CA SER A 299 -8.47 -12.78 16.14
C SER A 299 -9.77 -12.45 16.89
N ASP A 300 -9.92 -11.20 17.33
CA ASP A 300 -11.10 -10.72 18.03
C ASP A 300 -12.34 -10.77 17.10
N GLU A 301 -13.52 -11.07 17.66
CA GLU A 301 -14.80 -11.30 16.94
C GLU A 301 -15.28 -10.15 16.02
N GLY A 302 -14.67 -8.97 16.10
CA GLY A 302 -15.02 -7.79 15.28
C GLY A 302 -14.14 -7.54 14.05
N ASP A 303 -12.98 -8.17 13.92
CA ASP A 303 -11.99 -7.86 12.86
C ASP A 303 -12.02 -8.86 11.67
N HIS A 304 -13.03 -9.73 11.55
CA HIS A 304 -13.00 -10.93 10.66
C HIS A 304 -13.29 -10.70 9.18
N ALA A 305 -13.56 -9.49 8.72
CA ALA A 305 -13.81 -9.27 7.30
C ALA A 305 -12.53 -9.54 6.51
N PRO A 306 -12.55 -10.43 5.48
CA PRO A 306 -11.38 -10.65 4.65
C PRO A 306 -11.05 -9.37 3.88
N VAL A 307 -9.76 -9.09 3.73
CA VAL A 307 -9.26 -8.01 2.89
C VAL A 307 -8.89 -8.54 1.52
N VAL A 308 -9.25 -7.82 0.46
CA VAL A 308 -8.81 -8.14 -0.90
C VAL A 308 -7.58 -7.30 -1.23
N SER A 309 -6.44 -7.96 -1.32
CA SER A 309 -5.17 -7.33 -1.70
C SER A 309 -4.92 -7.47 -3.20
N LEU A 310 -4.54 -6.36 -3.84
CA LEU A 310 -4.07 -6.31 -5.22
C LEU A 310 -2.54 -6.32 -5.21
N ILE A 311 -1.95 -7.48 -5.50
CA ILE A 311 -0.51 -7.64 -5.65
C ILE A 311 -0.12 -7.17 -7.05
N VAL A 312 0.69 -6.10 -7.11
CA VAL A 312 1.14 -5.48 -8.34
C VAL A 312 2.58 -5.89 -8.64
N ARG A 313 2.80 -6.42 -9.84
CA ARG A 313 4.13 -6.79 -10.35
C ARG A 313 4.35 -6.22 -11.74
N ALA A 314 5.27 -5.28 -11.88
CA ALA A 314 5.75 -4.84 -13.19
C ALA A 314 6.48 -5.99 -13.90
N MET A 315 6.13 -6.27 -15.16
CA MET A 315 6.87 -7.25 -15.96
C MET A 315 8.05 -6.59 -16.66
N GLY A 316 9.21 -7.25 -16.69
CA GLY A 316 10.43 -6.73 -17.32
C GLY A 316 11.28 -5.81 -16.45
N ALA A 317 10.83 -5.44 -15.24
CA ALA A 317 11.69 -4.79 -14.26
C ALA A 317 12.69 -5.80 -13.68
N PRO A 318 14.00 -5.51 -13.63
CA PRO A 318 14.93 -6.36 -12.89
C PRO A 318 14.49 -6.42 -11.42
N PRO A 319 14.68 -7.55 -10.71
CA PRO A 319 14.35 -7.65 -9.29
C PRO A 319 15.04 -6.51 -8.54
N THR A 320 14.25 -5.72 -7.81
CA THR A 320 14.74 -4.57 -7.04
C THR A 320 15.77 -5.06 -6.02
N SER A 321 17.05 -4.87 -6.32
CA SER A 321 18.14 -4.94 -5.35
C SER A 321 18.05 -3.68 -4.48
N PRO A 322 18.24 -3.76 -3.15
CA PRO A 322 18.13 -2.63 -2.23
C PRO A 322 19.28 -1.61 -2.34
N ARG A 323 19.90 -1.45 -3.52
CA ARG A 323 20.99 -0.51 -3.77
C ARG A 323 20.95 0.02 -5.20
N SER A 324 20.10 1.02 -5.46
CA SER A 324 20.39 2.00 -6.52
C SER A 324 20.56 3.36 -5.87
N ARG A 325 21.82 3.81 -5.90
CA ARG A 325 22.31 5.06 -5.31
C ARG A 325 21.61 6.26 -5.95
N LEU A 326 21.34 7.26 -5.11
CA LEU A 326 21.26 8.67 -5.48
C LEU A 326 22.37 8.97 -6.49
N VAL A 327 21.99 9.33 -7.72
CA VAL A 327 22.87 10.03 -8.64
C VAL A 327 22.66 11.52 -8.37
N GLY A 328 23.76 12.20 -8.06
CA GLY A 328 23.79 13.59 -7.64
C GLY A 328 23.30 14.54 -8.71
N TRP A 329 22.68 15.61 -8.23
CA TRP A 329 22.49 16.85 -8.97
C TRP A 329 23.71 17.72 -8.66
N GLU A 330 24.54 17.98 -9.67
CA GLU A 330 25.35 19.19 -9.76
C GLU A 330 24.72 20.09 -10.82
#